data_AF-A0A7V9S8L8-F1
#
_entry.id   AF-A0A7V9S8L8-F1
#
_cell.length_a   1.000
_cell.length_b   1.000
_cell.length_c   1.000
_cell.angle_alpha   90.00
_cell.angle_beta   90.00
_cell.angle_gamma   90.00
#
_symmetry.space_group_name_H-M   'P 1'
#
loop_
_entity.id
_entity.type
_entity.pdbx_description
1 polymer ?
#
loop_
_entity_poly.entity_id
_entity_poly.type
_entity_poly.pdbx_seq_one_letter_code
_entity_poly.pdbx_strand_id
1 'polypeptide(L)'
;MRYLWLALLAPLAACSVIMPVTGGDENGGTVRLVATAYGEDNAMDTARDYCSQYHRYARKLRTDVSSNTMSFTCEVPDHRQEPEDPTRVTDRPYR
;
A
#
# COMPACT_ATOMS: atom_id res chain seq x y z
N MET A 1 -13.16 12.97 -53.75
CA MET A 1 -11.69 13.07 -53.54
C MET A 1 -11.42 14.29 -52.69
N ARG A 2 -10.58 14.15 -51.64
CA ARG A 2 -9.88 15.23 -50.88
C ARG A 2 -10.74 15.97 -49.84
N TYR A 3 -10.59 15.85 -48.53
CA TYR A 3 -9.50 15.34 -47.69
C TYR A 3 -10.07 14.81 -46.36
N LEU A 4 -9.82 13.52 -46.10
CA LEU A 4 -9.60 13.01 -44.75
C LEU A 4 -8.43 13.79 -44.10
N TRP A 5 -8.21 13.58 -42.81
CA TRP A 5 -7.03 14.02 -42.02
C TRP A 5 -7.23 15.32 -41.23
N LEU A 6 -7.84 15.19 -40.05
CA LEU A 6 -7.33 15.76 -38.78
C LEU A 6 -8.07 15.10 -37.59
N ALA A 7 -8.15 13.76 -37.64
CA ALA A 7 -8.23 12.94 -36.45
C ALA A 7 -6.80 12.53 -36.15
N LEU A 8 -6.05 13.29 -35.35
CA LEU A 8 -4.77 12.91 -34.73
C LEU A 8 -4.21 14.11 -33.99
N LEU A 9 -4.12 13.99 -32.65
CA LEU A 9 -3.28 14.70 -31.67
C LEU A 9 -4.15 14.94 -30.41
N ALA A 10 -4.08 14.22 -29.30
CA ALA A 10 -3.33 13.04 -28.88
C ALA A 10 -4.00 12.59 -27.56
N PRO A 11 -4.31 11.30 -27.33
CA PRO A 11 -4.55 10.80 -25.99
C PRO A 11 -3.18 10.54 -25.36
N LEU A 12 -2.49 11.60 -24.98
CA LEU A 12 -1.20 11.51 -24.28
C LEU A 12 -1.32 12.26 -22.96
N ALA A 13 -1.71 11.54 -21.92
CA ALA A 13 -0.77 11.25 -20.84
C ALA A 13 -1.46 10.48 -19.71
N ALA A 14 -0.80 9.38 -19.33
CA ALA A 14 -0.94 8.69 -18.05
C ALA A 14 -2.32 8.10 -17.76
N CYS A 15 -2.57 6.93 -18.36
CA CYS A 15 -3.15 5.83 -17.61
C CYS A 15 -2.30 5.64 -16.35
N SER A 16 -2.66 6.30 -15.24
CA SER A 16 -2.28 5.80 -13.92
C SER A 16 -2.74 4.36 -13.91
N VAL A 17 -1.80 3.42 -13.85
CA VAL A 17 -2.13 2.01 -13.72
C VAL A 17 -2.81 1.90 -12.37
N ILE A 18 -4.14 1.99 -12.34
CA ILE A 18 -4.93 1.81 -11.13
C ILE A 18 -4.70 0.35 -10.77
N MET A 19 -3.78 0.11 -9.83
CA MET A 19 -3.57 -1.21 -9.27
C MET A 19 -4.85 -1.56 -8.50
N PRO A 20 -5.58 -2.59 -8.92
CA PRO A 20 -6.84 -2.92 -8.26
C PRO A 20 -6.53 -3.46 -6.87
N VAL A 21 -7.20 -2.90 -5.86
CA VAL A 21 -7.32 -3.49 -4.54
C VAL A 21 -8.47 -4.49 -4.60
N THR A 22 -8.16 -5.78 -4.52
CA THR A 22 -9.15 -6.86 -4.51
C THR A 22 -9.48 -7.28 -3.08
N GLY A 23 -10.79 -7.43 -2.80
CA GLY A 23 -11.28 -7.88 -1.50
C GLY A 23 -10.84 -6.99 -0.34
N GLY A 24 -10.60 -5.70 -0.59
CA GLY A 24 -10.21 -4.75 0.44
C GLY A 24 -11.39 -4.27 1.26
N ASP A 25 -11.18 -4.08 2.56
CA ASP A 25 -12.08 -3.42 3.51
C ASP A 25 -11.30 -2.39 4.34
N GLU A 26 -11.91 -1.80 5.37
CA GLU A 26 -11.23 -0.80 6.23
C GLU A 26 -10.04 -1.36 7.04
N ASN A 27 -9.85 -2.69 7.06
CA ASN A 27 -8.81 -3.38 7.81
C ASN A 27 -7.67 -3.89 6.93
N GLY A 28 -7.82 -3.89 5.60
CA GLY A 28 -6.76 -4.31 4.69
C GLY A 28 -7.29 -4.82 3.36
N GLY A 29 -6.43 -5.45 2.59
CA GLY A 29 -6.80 -6.03 1.30
C GLY A 29 -5.63 -6.68 0.58
N THR A 30 -5.85 -6.96 -0.69
CA THR A 30 -4.82 -7.49 -1.60
C THR A 30 -4.67 -6.58 -2.81
N VAL A 31 -3.44 -6.29 -3.22
CA VAL A 31 -3.11 -5.52 -4.42
C VAL A 31 -2.29 -6.37 -5.37
N ARG A 32 -2.50 -6.18 -6.67
CA ARG A 32 -1.67 -6.82 -7.69
C ARG A 32 -0.33 -6.09 -7.84
N LEU A 33 0.74 -6.87 -7.89
CA LEU A 33 2.07 -6.41 -8.24
C LEU A 33 2.16 -6.25 -9.76
N VAL A 34 2.69 -5.11 -10.19
CA VAL A 34 3.10 -4.92 -11.59
C VAL A 34 4.43 -5.66 -11.78
N ALA A 35 4.56 -6.48 -12.82
CA ALA A 35 5.78 -7.25 -13.14
C ALA A 35 6.94 -6.35 -13.62
N THR A 36 7.32 -5.39 -12.80
CA THR A 36 8.41 -4.43 -12.99
C THR A 36 9.28 -4.42 -11.75
N ALA A 37 10.51 -3.93 -11.85
CA ALA A 37 11.44 -3.84 -10.71
C ALA A 37 10.89 -3.03 -9.52
N TYR A 38 9.90 -2.16 -9.76
CA TYR A 38 9.25 -1.29 -8.77
C TYR A 38 7.83 -1.77 -8.39
N GLY A 39 7.48 -3.02 -8.72
CA GLY A 39 6.13 -3.56 -8.54
C GLY A 39 5.66 -3.55 -7.09
N GLU A 40 6.58 -3.76 -6.14
CA GLU A 40 6.27 -3.75 -4.71
C GLU A 40 6.08 -2.35 -4.15
N ASP A 41 6.95 -1.40 -4.52
CA ASP A 41 6.85 0.00 -4.08
C ASP A 41 5.53 0.62 -4.54
N ASN A 42 5.20 0.42 -5.82
CA ASN A 42 3.95 0.86 -6.43
C ASN A 42 2.72 0.23 -5.74
N ALA A 43 2.80 -1.05 -5.39
CA ALA A 43 1.72 -1.74 -4.68
C ALA A 43 1.57 -1.22 -3.24
N MET A 44 2.67 -0.85 -2.58
CA MET A 44 2.64 -0.22 -1.26
C MET A 44 2.06 1.19 -1.31
N ASP A 45 2.37 1.98 -2.33
CA ASP A 45 1.76 3.30 -2.51
C ASP A 45 0.25 3.19 -2.76
N THR A 46 -0.18 2.21 -3.57
CA THR A 46 -1.61 1.93 -3.75
C THR A 46 -2.28 1.51 -2.43
N ALA A 47 -1.63 0.67 -1.64
CA ALA A 47 -2.14 0.25 -0.34
C ALA A 47 -2.24 1.44 0.63
N ARG A 48 -1.25 2.34 0.63
CA ARG A 48 -1.27 3.58 1.43
C ARG A 48 -2.41 4.49 1.02
N ASP A 49 -2.58 4.73 -0.28
CA ASP A 49 -3.69 5.54 -0.80
C ASP A 49 -5.03 4.95 -0.41
N TYR A 50 -5.17 3.62 -0.46
CA TYR A 50 -6.38 2.92 -0.02
C TYR A 50 -6.63 3.09 1.49
N CYS A 51 -5.65 2.80 2.36
CA CYS A 51 -5.81 2.96 3.81
C CYS A 51 -5.99 4.42 4.24
N SER A 52 -5.45 5.38 3.47
CA SER A 52 -5.58 6.81 3.74
C SER A 52 -7.03 7.28 3.68
N GLN A 53 -7.88 6.63 2.85
CA GLN A 53 -9.32 6.90 2.78
C GLN A 53 -10.03 6.62 4.12
N TYR A 54 -9.43 5.78 4.97
CA TYR A 54 -9.93 5.41 6.29
C TYR A 54 -9.12 6.05 7.43
N HIS A 55 -8.22 7.00 7.14
CA HIS A 55 -7.29 7.60 8.10
C HIS A 55 -6.40 6.57 8.83
N ARG A 56 -6.05 5.48 8.13
CA ARG A 56 -5.21 4.39 8.64
C ARG A 56 -3.89 4.31 7.86
N TYR A 57 -2.91 3.63 8.42
CA TYR A 57 -1.62 3.34 7.80
C TYR A 57 -1.63 1.96 7.14
N ALA A 58 -1.14 1.88 5.92
CA ALA A 58 -0.94 0.60 5.26
C ALA A 58 0.31 -0.10 5.78
N ARG A 59 0.15 -1.36 6.19
CA ARG A 59 1.25 -2.25 6.59
C ARG A 59 1.27 -3.47 5.68
N LYS A 60 2.43 -3.77 5.15
CA LYS A 60 2.66 -4.98 4.35
C LYS A 60 2.54 -6.22 5.23
N LEU A 61 1.67 -7.16 4.87
CA LEU A 61 1.62 -8.48 5.51
C LEU A 61 2.49 -9.48 4.77
N ARG A 62 2.23 -9.66 3.48
CA ARG A 62 2.84 -10.72 2.67
C ARG A 62 2.86 -10.34 1.21
N THR A 63 3.95 -10.66 0.54
CA THR A 63 4.03 -10.66 -0.93
C THR A 63 3.98 -12.11 -1.39
N ASP A 64 3.06 -12.42 -2.30
CA ASP A 64 3.05 -13.66 -3.05
C ASP A 64 3.51 -13.42 -4.48
N VAL A 65 4.77 -13.78 -4.74
CA VAL A 65 5.43 -13.63 -6.04
C VAL A 65 4.82 -14.58 -7.08
N SER A 66 4.27 -15.72 -6.66
CA SER A 66 3.70 -16.71 -7.59
C SER A 66 2.40 -16.21 -8.22
N SER A 67 1.58 -15.50 -7.45
CA SER A 67 0.34 -14.88 -7.90
C SER A 67 0.49 -13.41 -8.29
N ASN A 68 1.69 -12.84 -8.13
CA ASN A 68 1.96 -11.41 -8.28
C ASN A 68 0.98 -10.56 -7.47
N THR A 69 0.79 -10.90 -6.19
CA THR A 69 -0.08 -10.15 -5.28
C THR A 69 0.66 -9.79 -4.00
N MET A 70 0.23 -8.71 -3.37
CA MET A 70 0.67 -8.30 -2.05
C MET A 70 -0.54 -8.06 -1.16
N SER A 71 -0.57 -8.70 0.00
CA SER A 71 -1.54 -8.48 1.06
C SER A 71 -1.05 -7.40 2.00
N PHE A 72 -1.95 -6.51 2.40
CA PHE A 72 -1.69 -5.43 3.36
C PHE A 72 -2.82 -5.32 4.38
N THR A 73 -2.51 -4.76 5.55
CA THR A 73 -3.50 -4.31 6.55
C THR A 73 -3.53 -2.80 6.64
N CYS A 74 -4.69 -2.26 7.01
CA CYS A 74 -4.87 -0.87 7.38
C CYS A 74 -4.91 -0.80 8.92
N GLU A 75 -3.79 -0.40 9.51
CA GLU A 75 -3.64 -0.26 10.95
C GLU A 75 -3.92 1.20 11.35
N VAL A 76 -4.70 1.40 12.42
CA VAL A 76 -4.81 2.72 13.06
C VAL A 76 -3.41 3.06 13.58
N PRO A 77 -2.95 4.33 13.53
CA PRO A 77 -1.75 4.73 14.25
C PRO A 77 -1.95 4.44 15.73
N ASP A 78 -1.55 3.26 16.17
CA ASP A 78 -1.42 2.96 17.58
C ASP A 78 -0.31 3.89 18.08
N HIS A 79 -0.66 4.80 18.97
CA HIS A 79 0.27 5.74 19.54
C HIS A 79 1.47 4.97 20.09
N ARG A 80 2.63 5.15 19.46
CA ARG A 80 3.98 4.83 19.96
C ARG A 80 4.05 3.47 20.68
N GLN A 81 4.82 2.55 20.11
CA GLN A 81 5.71 1.78 20.97
C GLN A 81 6.48 2.80 21.82
N GLU A 82 6.02 3.01 23.05
CA GLU A 82 6.79 3.67 24.09
C GLU A 82 8.10 2.86 24.12
N PRO A 83 9.25 3.48 23.80
CA PRO A 83 10.52 2.76 23.88
C PRO A 83 10.60 2.22 25.31
N GLU A 84 10.70 0.89 25.42
CA GLU A 84 10.82 0.20 26.70
C GLU A 84 11.90 0.92 27.51
N ASP A 85 11.49 1.66 28.55
CA ASP A 85 12.39 2.46 29.34
C ASP A 85 13.39 1.52 30.02
N PRO A 86 14.68 1.53 29.63
CA PRO A 86 15.67 0.62 30.20
C PRO A 86 15.95 0.90 31.68
N THR A 87 15.38 1.97 32.25
CA THR A 87 15.53 2.33 33.66
C THR A 87 14.39 1.84 34.57
N ARG A 88 13.46 1.00 34.09
CA ARG A 88 12.47 0.34 34.96
C ARG A 88 13.15 -0.74 35.82
N VAL A 89 13.90 -0.29 36.81
CA VAL A 89 14.40 -1.08 37.95
C VAL A 89 13.17 -1.67 38.61
N THR A 90 12.93 -2.96 38.40
CA THR A 90 11.98 -3.71 39.21
C THR A 90 12.53 -3.77 40.62
N ASP A 91 12.04 -2.87 41.48
CA ASP A 91 12.16 -2.95 42.93
C ASP A 91 11.51 -4.26 43.41
N ARG A 92 12.26 -5.35 43.37
CA ARG A 92 11.92 -6.58 44.09
C ARG A 92 12.67 -6.52 45.42
N PRO A 93 11.98 -6.39 46.56
CA PRO A 93 12.63 -6.57 47.84
C PRO A 93 13.00 -8.05 47.96
N TYR A 94 14.30 -8.35 47.93
CA TYR A 94 14.80 -9.65 48.39
C TYR A 94 14.46 -9.75 49.89
N ARG A 95 13.66 -10.75 50.23
CA ARG A 95 13.39 -11.18 51.60
C ARG A 95 14.09 -12.50 51.86
#